data_AF-A0A9E6D1Z7-F1
#
_entry.id   AF-A0A9E6D1Z7-F1
#
_cell.length_a   1.000
_cell.length_b   1.000
_cell.length_c   1.000
_cell.angle_alpha   90.00
_cell.angle_beta   90.00
_cell.angle_gamma   90.00
#
_symmetry.space_group_name_H-M   'P 1'
#
loop_
_entity.id
_entity.type
_entity.pdbx_description
1 polymer ?
#
loop_
_entity_poly.entity_id
_entity_poly.type
_entity_poly.pdbx_seq_one_letter_code
_entity_poly.pdbx_strand_id
1 'polypeptide(L)'
;MQIEIGDFILIPTANQTKGEWLEQRKYGLLGSKVPILFDLSIYNSPIELFYEKIVRTTSTDLSANNSVHYGRRIEQIILIDSFYYGLRGTKNNHIKKISGGNRLRSNLAFPYMIKNKKFPWLIFNVDGLGFYDKSITEQDLVDMVNSGVMPRPDFIVEIKTMDPIVRDKYNSGVNPAYPKQEATYCLPFLDLNPDIFGIIFTFYYNRVMSHYALNLLAVEVEEIISVSGKFNKLILNGNLIMEEGYKMRLTEEDIDFNLSQFHPAPTDVESLGKLLSERFLSREHTKAHSTIPGVDDILMRRI
;
A
#
# COMPACT_ATOMS: atom_id res chain seq x y z
N MET A 1 -17.24 13.25 -3.51
CA MET A 1 -18.46 12.42 -3.59
C MET A 1 -18.02 10.97 -3.70
N GLN A 2 -18.54 10.07 -2.86
CA GLN A 2 -18.27 8.63 -2.98
C GLN A 2 -19.29 8.00 -3.94
N ILE A 3 -18.88 6.99 -4.70
CA ILE A 3 -19.74 6.28 -5.64
C ILE A 3 -19.91 4.86 -5.12
N GLU A 4 -21.16 4.41 -4.95
CA GLU A 4 -21.46 3.05 -4.51
C GLU A 4 -21.90 2.19 -5.70
N ILE A 5 -21.26 1.04 -5.86
CA ILE A 5 -21.60 0.04 -6.88
C ILE A 5 -21.63 -1.32 -6.18
N GLY A 6 -22.80 -1.80 -5.79
CA GLY A 6 -22.93 -3.05 -5.02
C GLY A 6 -22.11 -3.02 -3.72
N ASP A 7 -21.12 -3.92 -3.62
CA ASP A 7 -20.19 -4.02 -2.48
C ASP A 7 -19.02 -3.02 -2.55
N PHE A 8 -18.89 -2.29 -3.64
CA PHE A 8 -17.80 -1.34 -3.85
C PHE A 8 -18.20 0.07 -3.42
N ILE A 9 -17.27 0.74 -2.74
CA ILE A 9 -17.31 2.18 -2.49
C ILE A 9 -16.07 2.77 -3.16
N LEU A 10 -16.29 3.58 -4.19
CA LEU A 10 -15.24 4.23 -4.97
C LEU A 10 -15.09 5.68 -4.54
N ILE A 11 -13.84 6.09 -4.30
CA ILE A 11 -13.48 7.44 -3.88
C ILE A 11 -12.65 8.05 -5.01
N PRO A 12 -13.19 8.99 -5.80
CA PRO A 12 -12.46 9.62 -6.90
C PRO A 12 -11.17 10.26 -6.40
N THR A 13 -10.05 9.97 -7.05
CA THR A 13 -8.72 10.54 -6.74
C THR A 13 -8.39 11.75 -7.60
N ALA A 14 -9.08 11.91 -8.72
CA ALA A 14 -8.95 13.08 -9.58
C ALA A 14 -9.26 14.37 -8.80
N ASN A 15 -8.43 15.39 -8.98
CA ASN A 15 -8.54 16.72 -8.37
C ASN A 15 -8.46 16.75 -6.82
N GLN A 16 -8.04 15.66 -6.16
CA GLN A 16 -7.75 15.70 -4.73
C GLN A 16 -6.46 16.47 -4.45
N THR A 17 -6.49 17.32 -3.43
CA THR A 17 -5.28 17.84 -2.80
C THR A 17 -4.54 16.70 -2.06
N LYS A 18 -3.24 16.89 -1.77
CA LYS A 18 -2.47 15.94 -0.94
C LYS A 18 -3.15 15.69 0.42
N GLY A 19 -3.72 16.74 1.04
CA GLY A 19 -4.40 16.64 2.33
C GLY A 19 -5.65 15.77 2.26
N GLU A 20 -6.52 16.01 1.27
CA GLU A 20 -7.72 15.19 1.06
C GLU A 20 -7.37 13.73 0.79
N TRP A 21 -6.35 13.49 -0.05
CA TRP A 21 -5.86 12.14 -0.35
C TRP A 21 -5.34 11.42 0.91
N LEU A 22 -4.61 12.11 1.78
CA LEU A 22 -4.13 11.55 3.05
C LEU A 22 -5.27 11.31 4.04
N GLU A 23 -6.27 12.17 4.07
CA GLU A 23 -7.41 12.03 4.99
C GLU A 23 -8.24 10.78 4.66
N GLN A 24 -8.48 10.50 3.37
CA GLN A 24 -9.17 9.26 2.95
C GLN A 24 -8.44 8.00 3.42
N ARG A 25 -7.11 8.09 3.53
CA ARG A 25 -6.17 7.01 3.85
C ARG A 25 -5.94 6.82 5.34
N LYS A 26 -6.34 7.79 6.16
CA LYS A 26 -6.06 7.84 7.59
C LYS A 26 -6.69 6.65 8.32
N TYR A 27 -7.98 6.41 8.10
CA TYR A 27 -8.78 5.47 8.88
C TYR A 27 -8.85 4.04 8.33
N GLY A 28 -8.25 3.76 7.17
CA GLY A 28 -8.17 2.41 6.62
C GLY A 28 -6.74 1.92 6.45
N LEU A 29 -6.58 0.62 6.41
CA LEU A 29 -5.31 -0.04 6.12
C LEU A 29 -5.12 -0.14 4.61
N LEU A 30 -4.09 0.53 4.11
CA LEU A 30 -3.74 0.49 2.70
C LEU A 30 -3.07 -0.81 2.32
N GLY A 31 -3.27 -1.27 1.08
CA GLY A 31 -2.56 -2.44 0.57
C GLY A 31 -1.04 -2.33 0.72
N SER A 32 -0.46 -1.15 0.53
CA SER A 32 0.98 -0.91 0.76
C SER A 32 1.42 -0.99 2.23
N LYS A 33 0.49 -0.99 3.19
CA LYS A 33 0.74 -1.12 4.63
C LYS A 33 0.45 -2.53 5.15
N VAL A 34 -0.32 -3.36 4.44
CA VAL A 34 -0.56 -4.76 4.81
C VAL A 34 0.74 -5.57 5.02
N PRO A 35 1.79 -5.44 4.19
CA PRO A 35 3.04 -6.17 4.40
C PRO A 35 3.73 -5.90 5.75
N ILE A 36 3.43 -4.77 6.41
CA ILE A 36 3.94 -4.48 7.76
C ILE A 36 3.45 -5.53 8.76
N LEU A 37 2.21 -6.01 8.61
CA LEU A 37 1.60 -7.00 9.50
C LEU A 37 2.23 -8.40 9.36
N PHE A 38 3.07 -8.59 8.35
CA PHE A 38 3.78 -9.83 8.05
C PHE A 38 5.29 -9.69 8.25
N ASP A 39 5.75 -8.63 8.93
CA ASP A 39 7.16 -8.31 9.15
C ASP A 39 8.00 -8.19 7.86
N LEU A 40 7.34 -7.87 6.74
CA LEU A 40 8.00 -7.71 5.42
C LEU A 40 8.46 -6.26 5.18
N SER A 41 8.04 -5.32 6.04
CA SER A 41 8.46 -3.92 5.94
C SER A 41 9.83 -3.70 6.57
N ILE A 42 10.69 -2.97 5.87
CA ILE A 42 11.98 -2.52 6.39
C ILE A 42 11.93 -1.15 7.06
N TYR A 43 10.75 -0.50 7.04
CA TYR A 43 10.60 0.90 7.46
C TYR A 43 9.76 1.06 8.71
N ASN A 44 8.73 0.22 8.87
CA ASN A 44 7.72 0.37 9.91
C ASN A 44 7.37 -0.99 10.51
N SER A 45 7.01 -0.97 11.80
CA SER A 45 6.52 -2.13 12.52
C SER A 45 4.99 -2.12 12.68
N PRO A 46 4.37 -3.27 13.04
CA PRO A 46 2.96 -3.32 13.39
C PRO A 46 2.59 -2.37 14.54
N ILE A 47 3.47 -2.19 15.53
CA ILE A 47 3.23 -1.27 16.65
C ILE A 47 3.22 0.18 16.18
N GLU A 48 4.22 0.59 15.40
CA GLU A 48 4.26 1.96 14.85
C GLU A 48 3.02 2.24 13.99
N LEU A 49 2.61 1.27 13.16
CA LEU A 49 1.39 1.37 12.36
C LEU A 49 0.13 1.45 13.23
N PHE A 50 0.06 0.74 14.36
CA PHE A 50 -1.08 0.81 15.27
C PHE A 50 -1.23 2.24 15.83
N TYR A 51 -0.16 2.82 16.38
CA TYR A 51 -0.17 4.18 16.92
C TYR A 51 -0.42 5.24 15.83
N GLU A 52 0.05 5.03 14.59
CA GLU A 52 -0.29 5.88 13.44
C GLU A 52 -1.81 5.87 13.18
N LYS A 53 -2.44 4.68 13.24
CA LYS A 53 -3.85 4.49 12.88
C LYS A 53 -4.83 4.98 13.94
N ILE A 54 -4.43 4.96 15.21
CA ILE A 54 -5.19 5.61 16.30
C ILE A 54 -4.81 7.09 16.47
N VAL A 55 -4.03 7.67 15.53
CA VAL A 55 -3.69 9.10 15.50
C VAL A 55 -2.91 9.56 16.76
N ARG A 56 -2.17 8.63 17.38
CA ARG A 56 -1.23 8.94 18.47
C ARG A 56 0.12 9.38 17.95
N THR A 57 0.50 8.91 16.76
CA THR A 57 1.68 9.38 16.04
C THR A 57 1.31 9.88 14.65
N THR A 58 2.12 10.78 14.11
CA THR A 58 1.97 11.27 12.75
C THR A 58 2.69 10.35 11.77
N SER A 59 2.08 10.14 10.59
CA SER A 59 2.78 9.49 9.49
C SER A 59 4.02 10.30 9.12
N THR A 60 5.10 9.59 8.75
CA THR A 60 6.31 10.25 8.22
C THR A 60 5.97 11.08 6.99
N ASP A 61 6.35 12.37 6.97
CA ASP A 61 6.23 13.17 5.76
C ASP A 61 7.30 12.78 4.74
N LEU A 62 6.82 12.28 3.59
CA LEU A 62 7.66 11.88 2.46
C LEU A 62 7.67 12.94 1.34
N SER A 63 7.19 14.16 1.60
CA SER A 63 7.12 15.26 0.61
C SER A 63 8.45 15.55 -0.08
N ALA A 64 9.55 15.54 0.69
CA ALA A 64 10.91 15.77 0.22
C ALA A 64 11.66 14.48 -0.16
N ASN A 65 10.98 13.33 -0.19
CA ASN A 65 11.61 12.07 -0.52
C ASN A 65 11.85 11.95 -2.03
N ASN A 66 13.11 11.75 -2.42
CA ASN A 66 13.53 11.69 -3.81
C ASN A 66 12.87 10.54 -4.59
N SER A 67 12.75 9.37 -3.97
CA SER A 67 12.13 8.19 -4.58
C SER A 67 10.63 8.40 -4.82
N VAL A 68 9.94 9.06 -3.89
CA VAL A 68 8.51 9.42 -4.06
C VAL A 68 8.33 10.47 -5.16
N HIS A 69 9.23 11.46 -5.23
CA HIS A 69 9.20 12.49 -6.26
C HIS A 69 9.34 11.91 -7.67
N TYR A 70 10.40 11.14 -7.92
CA TYR A 70 10.65 10.57 -9.23
C TYR A 70 9.67 9.46 -9.59
N GLY A 71 9.27 8.64 -8.61
CA GLY A 71 8.29 7.58 -8.85
C GLY A 71 6.98 8.12 -9.40
N ARG A 72 6.40 9.13 -8.74
CA ARG A 72 5.16 9.78 -9.21
C ARG A 72 5.25 10.35 -10.62
N ARG A 73 6.42 10.88 -11.01
CA ARG A 73 6.61 11.47 -12.34
C ARG A 73 6.78 10.43 -13.44
N ILE A 74 7.34 9.28 -13.12
CA ILE A 74 7.70 8.24 -14.07
C ILE A 74 6.59 7.17 -14.17
N GLU A 75 5.78 7.01 -13.14
CA GLU A 75 4.73 5.99 -13.04
C GLU A 75 3.84 5.90 -14.28
N GLN A 76 3.29 7.03 -14.74
CA GLN A 76 2.42 7.05 -15.92
C GLN A 76 3.15 6.61 -17.20
N ILE A 77 4.43 6.96 -17.35
CA ILE A 77 5.25 6.53 -18.48
C ILE A 77 5.42 5.01 -18.44
N ILE A 78 5.73 4.45 -17.28
CA ILE A 78 5.91 2.99 -17.11
C ILE A 78 4.60 2.24 -17.29
N LEU A 79 3.48 2.82 -16.87
CA LEU A 79 2.15 2.27 -17.10
C LEU A 79 1.89 2.14 -18.60
N ILE A 80 2.14 3.19 -19.38
CA ILE A 80 1.97 3.16 -20.85
C ILE A 80 2.97 2.18 -21.51
N ASP A 81 4.24 2.21 -21.14
CA ASP A 81 5.27 1.32 -21.71
C ASP A 81 4.95 -0.16 -21.44
N SER A 82 4.30 -0.45 -20.31
CA SER A 82 3.90 -1.80 -19.92
C SER A 82 2.89 -2.45 -20.88
N PHE A 83 2.20 -1.65 -21.72
CA PHE A 83 1.30 -2.12 -22.77
C PHE A 83 2.02 -2.96 -23.82
N TYR A 84 3.31 -2.67 -24.00
CA TYR A 84 4.16 -3.26 -25.02
C TYR A 84 5.10 -4.32 -24.45
N TYR A 85 5.13 -4.51 -23.13
CA TYR A 85 6.06 -5.43 -22.48
C TYR A 85 5.63 -6.89 -22.68
N GLY A 86 6.47 -7.74 -23.26
CA GLY A 86 6.25 -9.19 -23.34
C GLY A 86 6.58 -9.89 -22.01
N LEU A 87 5.60 -10.54 -21.38
CA LEU A 87 5.80 -11.25 -20.10
C LEU A 87 6.69 -12.50 -20.24
N ARG A 88 6.80 -13.07 -21.45
CA ARG A 88 7.68 -14.21 -21.75
C ARG A 88 9.02 -13.81 -22.38
N GLY A 89 9.30 -12.51 -22.48
CA GLY A 89 10.49 -11.99 -23.15
C GLY A 89 11.61 -11.60 -22.19
N THR A 90 12.73 -11.13 -22.74
CA THR A 90 13.85 -10.58 -21.97
C THR A 90 13.58 -9.17 -21.46
N LYS A 91 14.41 -8.65 -20.54
CA LYS A 91 14.30 -7.26 -20.04
C LYS A 91 14.28 -6.26 -21.20
N ASN A 92 13.56 -5.14 -21.04
CA ASN A 92 13.43 -4.08 -22.05
C ASN A 92 12.85 -4.49 -23.42
N ASN A 93 12.15 -5.63 -23.51
CA ASN A 93 11.56 -6.08 -24.78
C ASN A 93 10.42 -5.16 -25.32
N HIS A 94 9.94 -4.21 -24.52
CA HIS A 94 8.91 -3.24 -24.89
C HIS A 94 9.40 -2.21 -25.91
N ILE A 95 10.67 -1.80 -25.87
CA ILE A 95 11.22 -0.69 -26.67
C ILE A 95 10.98 -0.90 -28.17
N LYS A 96 11.36 -2.08 -28.69
CA LYS A 96 11.16 -2.42 -30.12
C LYS A 96 9.67 -2.50 -30.49
N LYS A 97 8.81 -2.91 -29.56
CA LYS A 97 7.37 -3.08 -29.78
C LYS A 97 6.65 -1.74 -29.81
N ILE A 98 7.08 -0.76 -29.00
CA ILE A 98 6.59 0.62 -29.03
C ILE A 98 6.83 1.22 -30.42
N SER A 99 8.06 1.14 -30.94
CA SER A 99 8.38 1.69 -32.26
C SER A 99 7.57 1.07 -33.39
N GLY A 100 7.13 -0.19 -33.22
CA GLY A 100 6.28 -0.89 -34.19
C GLY A 100 4.78 -0.79 -33.93
N GLY A 101 4.33 -0.04 -32.92
CA GLY A 101 2.90 0.06 -32.56
C GLY A 101 2.27 -1.24 -32.07
N ASN A 102 3.07 -2.23 -31.68
CA ASN A 102 2.62 -3.59 -31.38
C ASN A 102 2.15 -3.72 -29.92
N ARG A 103 1.02 -3.08 -29.59
CA ARG A 103 0.36 -3.17 -28.28
C ARG A 103 0.02 -4.62 -27.95
N LEU A 104 0.34 -5.07 -26.74
CA LEU A 104 0.05 -6.43 -26.26
C LEU A 104 -1.20 -6.48 -25.37
N ARG A 105 -1.53 -5.39 -24.69
CA ARG A 105 -2.62 -5.26 -23.69
C ARG A 105 -2.89 -3.79 -23.35
N SER A 106 -3.89 -3.54 -22.52
CA SER A 106 -4.18 -2.23 -21.94
C SER A 106 -3.97 -2.24 -20.43
N ASN A 107 -3.11 -1.35 -19.91
CA ASN A 107 -2.89 -1.18 -18.48
C ASN A 107 -3.31 0.24 -18.10
N LEU A 108 -4.52 0.43 -17.63
CA LEU A 108 -5.13 1.75 -17.55
C LEU A 108 -5.08 2.28 -16.13
N ALA A 109 -4.80 3.56 -15.95
CA ALA A 109 -4.86 4.15 -14.62
C ALA A 109 -6.29 4.05 -14.07
N PHE A 110 -6.43 3.80 -12.77
CA PHE A 110 -7.73 3.75 -12.13
C PHE A 110 -7.91 4.94 -11.18
N PRO A 111 -8.67 5.98 -11.56
CA PRO A 111 -8.73 7.24 -10.82
C PRO A 111 -9.64 7.17 -9.59
N TYR A 112 -9.65 6.03 -8.89
CA TYR A 112 -10.45 5.80 -7.69
C TYR A 112 -9.65 4.99 -6.66
N MET A 113 -9.75 5.37 -5.39
CA MET A 113 -9.52 4.42 -4.31
C MET A 113 -10.76 3.54 -4.17
N ILE A 114 -10.54 2.28 -3.81
CA ILE A 114 -11.59 1.29 -3.63
C ILE A 114 -11.66 0.97 -2.14
N LYS A 115 -12.88 0.90 -1.62
CA LYS A 115 -13.24 0.17 -0.41
C LYS A 115 -14.26 -0.90 -0.79
N ASN A 116 -14.26 -2.01 -0.08
CA ASN A 116 -15.21 -3.09 -0.31
C ASN A 116 -15.91 -3.45 1.01
N LYS A 117 -17.24 -3.62 0.98
CA LYS A 117 -18.08 -3.89 2.15
C LYS A 117 -17.71 -5.20 2.86
N LYS A 118 -17.06 -6.17 2.19
CA LYS A 118 -16.59 -7.43 2.77
C LYS A 118 -15.35 -7.26 3.66
N PHE A 119 -14.53 -6.25 3.40
CA PHE A 119 -13.34 -5.91 4.17
C PHE A 119 -13.19 -4.39 4.30
N PRO A 120 -14.12 -3.74 5.03
CA PRO A 120 -14.26 -2.28 5.05
C PRO A 120 -13.06 -1.56 5.69
N TRP A 121 -12.19 -2.30 6.41
CA TRP A 121 -10.96 -1.78 6.98
C TRP A 121 -9.81 -1.66 5.97
N LEU A 122 -9.93 -2.24 4.77
CA LEU A 122 -8.93 -2.15 3.72
C LEU A 122 -9.26 -1.04 2.71
N ILE A 123 -8.21 -0.36 2.25
CA ILE A 123 -8.28 0.62 1.18
C ILE A 123 -7.31 0.19 0.06
N PHE A 124 -7.83 0.11 -1.15
CA PHE A 124 -7.07 -0.28 -2.33
C PHE A 124 -6.89 0.95 -3.21
N ASN A 125 -5.64 1.26 -3.56
CA ASN A 125 -5.29 2.34 -4.46
C ASN A 125 -4.27 1.79 -5.43
N VAL A 126 -4.77 1.15 -6.48
CA VAL A 126 -4.00 0.45 -7.50
C VAL A 126 -3.40 1.45 -8.49
N ASP A 127 -2.23 1.14 -9.03
CA ASP A 127 -1.61 1.99 -10.05
C ASP A 127 -2.32 1.81 -11.40
N GLY A 128 -2.82 0.61 -11.69
CA GLY A 128 -3.67 0.40 -12.85
C GLY A 128 -4.47 -0.90 -12.87
N LEU A 129 -5.43 -0.95 -13.79
CA LEU A 129 -6.21 -2.12 -14.17
C LEU A 129 -5.72 -2.66 -15.51
N GLY A 130 -5.45 -3.96 -15.56
CA GLY A 130 -4.95 -4.66 -16.74
C GLY A 130 -6.03 -5.38 -17.53
N PHE A 131 -6.00 -5.25 -18.85
CA PHE A 131 -6.94 -5.87 -19.77
C PHE A 131 -6.22 -6.45 -20.99
N TYR A 132 -6.57 -7.66 -21.41
CA TYR A 132 -6.12 -8.24 -22.67
C TYR A 132 -6.76 -7.56 -23.88
N ASP A 133 -7.95 -7.00 -23.70
CA ASP A 133 -8.55 -6.09 -24.67
C ASP A 133 -7.67 -4.85 -24.86
N LYS A 134 -7.25 -4.62 -26.10
CA LYS A 134 -6.34 -3.54 -26.49
C LYS A 134 -7.08 -2.27 -26.89
N SER A 135 -8.41 -2.31 -26.97
CA SER A 135 -9.25 -1.20 -27.43
C SER A 135 -9.77 -0.35 -26.27
N ILE A 136 -9.93 -0.94 -25.08
CA ILE A 136 -10.36 -0.23 -23.87
C ILE A 136 -9.43 0.93 -23.51
N THR A 137 -10.05 2.02 -23.08
CA THR A 137 -9.43 3.30 -22.69
C THR A 137 -9.76 3.67 -21.25
N GLU A 138 -9.03 4.63 -20.69
CA GLU A 138 -9.33 5.16 -19.35
C GLU A 138 -10.72 5.77 -19.25
N GLN A 139 -11.22 6.39 -20.34
CA GLN A 139 -12.56 6.97 -20.38
C GLN A 139 -13.63 5.88 -20.30
N ASP A 140 -13.42 4.72 -20.92
CA ASP A 140 -14.36 3.60 -20.81
C ASP A 140 -14.51 3.14 -19.35
N LEU A 141 -13.41 3.14 -18.56
CA LEU A 141 -13.47 2.81 -17.14
C LEU A 141 -14.29 3.83 -16.34
N VAL A 142 -14.12 5.12 -16.64
CA VAL A 142 -14.88 6.21 -16.02
C VAL A 142 -16.37 6.10 -16.39
N ASP A 143 -16.67 5.80 -17.64
CA ASP A 143 -18.05 5.65 -18.13
C ASP A 143 -18.74 4.42 -17.53
N MET A 144 -18.01 3.31 -17.35
CA MET A 144 -18.50 2.15 -16.58
C MET A 144 -18.86 2.56 -15.14
N VAL A 145 -17.96 3.22 -14.43
CA VAL A 145 -18.21 3.64 -13.04
C VAL A 145 -19.41 4.61 -12.96
N ASN A 146 -19.48 5.57 -13.86
CA ASN A 146 -20.59 6.54 -13.92
C ASN A 146 -21.94 5.89 -14.27
N SER A 147 -21.93 4.78 -15.02
CA SER A 147 -23.13 3.98 -15.31
C SER A 147 -23.44 2.94 -14.23
N GLY A 148 -22.70 2.93 -13.11
CA GLY A 148 -22.93 2.01 -11.99
C GLY A 148 -22.36 0.60 -12.22
N VAL A 149 -21.35 0.47 -13.09
CA VAL A 149 -20.67 -0.79 -13.40
C VAL A 149 -19.23 -0.74 -12.91
N MET A 150 -18.84 -1.70 -12.06
CA MET A 150 -17.44 -1.85 -11.65
C MET A 150 -16.64 -2.50 -12.79
N PRO A 151 -15.51 -1.92 -13.25
CA PRO A 151 -14.68 -2.57 -14.26
C PRO A 151 -14.19 -3.94 -13.80
N ARG A 152 -14.18 -4.90 -14.73
CA ARG A 152 -13.68 -6.26 -14.52
C ARG A 152 -12.31 -6.42 -15.17
N PRO A 153 -11.19 -6.16 -14.45
CA PRO A 153 -9.85 -6.36 -14.98
C PRO A 153 -9.48 -7.84 -15.14
N ASP A 154 -8.59 -8.12 -16.08
CA ASP A 154 -7.92 -9.43 -16.22
C ASP A 154 -6.80 -9.62 -15.19
N PHE A 155 -6.13 -8.53 -14.81
CA PHE A 155 -5.08 -8.49 -13.78
C PHE A 155 -4.95 -7.10 -13.17
N ILE A 156 -4.33 -7.01 -11.99
CA ILE A 156 -3.95 -5.75 -11.36
C ILE A 156 -2.52 -5.37 -11.77
N VAL A 157 -2.27 -4.06 -11.85
CA VAL A 157 -0.97 -3.51 -12.19
C VAL A 157 -0.46 -2.67 -11.02
N GLU A 158 0.74 -3.01 -10.56
CA GLU A 158 1.54 -2.22 -9.63
C GLU A 158 2.83 -1.80 -10.33
N ILE A 159 3.24 -0.55 -10.10
CA ILE A 159 4.46 0.02 -10.66
C ILE A 159 5.41 0.39 -9.54
N LYS A 160 6.64 -0.12 -9.65
CA LYS A 160 7.71 0.23 -8.73
C LYS A 160 8.89 0.82 -9.48
N THR A 161 9.14 2.10 -9.25
CA THR A 161 10.36 2.77 -9.71
C THR A 161 11.40 2.75 -8.60
N MET A 162 12.63 2.32 -8.87
CA MET A 162 13.65 2.24 -7.82
C MET A 162 15.09 2.34 -8.34
N ASP A 163 16.01 2.71 -7.45
CA ASP A 163 17.43 2.60 -7.74
C ASP A 163 17.85 1.13 -7.92
N PRO A 164 18.83 0.82 -8.79
CA PRO A 164 19.36 -0.53 -8.94
C PRO A 164 19.84 -1.15 -7.63
N ILE A 165 20.34 -0.35 -6.69
CA ILE A 165 20.76 -0.85 -5.37
C ILE A 165 19.60 -1.44 -4.57
N VAL A 166 18.35 -0.98 -4.77
CA VAL A 166 17.17 -1.55 -4.10
C VAL A 166 16.87 -2.94 -4.64
N ARG A 167 17.00 -3.15 -5.95
CA ARG A 167 16.88 -4.46 -6.60
C ARG A 167 17.89 -5.44 -6.02
N ASP A 168 19.15 -5.01 -5.91
CA ASP A 168 20.28 -5.87 -5.56
C ASP A 168 20.25 -6.35 -4.10
N LYS A 169 19.36 -5.79 -3.26
CA LYS A 169 19.08 -6.31 -1.91
C LYS A 169 18.36 -7.66 -1.90
N TYR A 170 17.73 -8.04 -3.01
CA TYR A 170 16.85 -9.21 -3.06
C TYR A 170 17.23 -10.14 -4.20
N ASN A 171 17.31 -11.45 -3.94
CA ASN A 171 17.66 -12.45 -4.96
C ASN A 171 16.71 -12.45 -6.16
N SER A 172 15.41 -12.19 -5.91
CA SER A 172 14.39 -12.06 -6.95
C SER A 172 14.44 -10.72 -7.69
N GLY A 173 15.23 -9.76 -7.19
CA GLY A 173 15.22 -8.37 -7.64
C GLY A 173 14.01 -7.55 -7.17
N VAL A 174 13.13 -8.13 -6.33
CA VAL A 174 11.89 -7.49 -5.88
C VAL A 174 11.78 -7.63 -4.36
N ASN A 175 11.43 -6.53 -3.68
CA ASN A 175 11.16 -6.54 -2.24
C ASN A 175 9.98 -7.48 -1.94
N PRO A 176 10.10 -8.45 -1.00
CA PRO A 176 9.03 -9.39 -0.65
C PRO A 176 7.75 -8.72 -0.13
N ALA A 177 7.80 -7.47 0.32
CA ALA A 177 6.61 -6.70 0.64
C ALA A 177 5.72 -6.41 -0.58
N TYR A 178 6.29 -6.29 -1.79
CA TYR A 178 5.53 -5.89 -2.97
C TYR A 178 4.55 -6.98 -3.44
N PRO A 179 4.92 -8.26 -3.52
CA PRO A 179 3.95 -9.33 -3.80
C PRO A 179 2.77 -9.36 -2.82
N LYS A 180 3.02 -9.17 -1.52
CA LYS A 180 1.95 -9.13 -0.51
C LYS A 180 1.04 -7.90 -0.66
N GLN A 181 1.61 -6.74 -1.01
CA GLN A 181 0.85 -5.54 -1.35
C GLN A 181 -0.05 -5.81 -2.57
N GLU A 182 0.51 -6.37 -3.64
CA GLU A 182 -0.22 -6.57 -4.89
C GLU A 182 -1.28 -7.68 -4.76
N ALA A 183 -1.01 -8.74 -4.00
CA ALA A 183 -2.03 -9.73 -3.63
C ALA A 183 -3.20 -9.08 -2.90
N THR A 184 -2.93 -8.12 -2.00
CA THR A 184 -3.96 -7.33 -1.33
C THR A 184 -4.80 -6.54 -2.33
N TYR A 185 -4.19 -5.93 -3.34
CA TYR A 185 -4.88 -5.14 -4.36
C TYR A 185 -5.77 -5.94 -5.30
N CYS A 186 -5.56 -7.25 -5.40
CA CYS A 186 -6.46 -8.13 -6.14
C CYS A 186 -7.76 -8.47 -5.39
N LEU A 187 -7.76 -8.42 -4.06
CA LEU A 187 -8.91 -8.80 -3.22
C LEU A 187 -10.26 -8.20 -3.64
N PRO A 188 -10.40 -6.86 -3.88
CA PRO A 188 -11.69 -6.28 -4.27
C PRO A 188 -12.27 -6.90 -5.55
N PHE A 189 -11.45 -7.48 -6.41
CA PHE A 189 -11.88 -7.95 -7.72
C PHE A 189 -12.14 -9.46 -7.80
N LEU A 190 -11.87 -10.23 -6.73
CA LEU A 190 -12.00 -11.69 -6.73
C LEU A 190 -13.40 -12.19 -7.13
N ASP A 191 -14.47 -11.51 -6.69
CA ASP A 191 -15.84 -11.88 -7.08
C ASP A 191 -16.15 -11.55 -8.54
N LEU A 192 -15.51 -10.51 -9.09
CA LEU A 192 -15.68 -10.11 -10.48
C LEU A 192 -14.88 -11.02 -11.42
N ASN A 193 -13.68 -11.41 -10.99
CA ASN A 193 -12.77 -12.26 -11.72
C ASN A 193 -12.02 -13.20 -10.74
N PRO A 194 -12.50 -14.44 -10.55
CA PRO A 194 -11.84 -15.41 -9.65
C PRO A 194 -10.41 -15.79 -10.05
N ASP A 195 -10.08 -15.65 -11.34
CA ASP A 195 -8.75 -15.95 -11.90
C ASP A 195 -7.83 -14.71 -11.93
N ILE A 196 -8.24 -13.61 -11.28
CA ILE A 196 -7.43 -12.39 -11.26
C ILE A 196 -6.07 -12.65 -10.63
N PHE A 197 -5.05 -12.00 -11.19
CA PHE A 197 -3.68 -12.09 -10.72
C PHE A 197 -3.04 -10.70 -10.74
N GLY A 198 -1.86 -10.57 -10.14
CA GLY A 198 -1.13 -9.29 -10.08
C GLY A 198 0.09 -9.26 -10.99
N ILE A 199 0.42 -8.07 -11.51
CA ILE A 199 1.68 -7.83 -12.21
C ILE A 199 2.36 -6.59 -11.64
N ILE A 200 3.53 -6.80 -11.05
CA ILE A 200 4.42 -5.73 -10.61
C ILE A 200 5.38 -5.42 -11.75
N PHE A 201 5.24 -4.28 -12.39
CA PHE A 201 6.27 -3.75 -13.29
C PHE A 201 7.29 -2.98 -12.49
N THR A 202 8.57 -3.31 -12.68
CA THR A 202 9.67 -2.57 -12.06
C THR A 202 10.42 -1.78 -13.10
N PHE A 203 10.68 -0.50 -12.82
CA PHE A 203 11.58 0.32 -13.60
C PHE A 203 12.74 0.77 -12.74
N TYR A 204 13.94 0.45 -13.19
CA TYR A 204 15.17 0.84 -12.53
C TYR A 204 15.74 2.08 -13.20
N TYR A 205 16.27 3.03 -12.43
CA TYR A 205 16.79 4.30 -12.98
C TYR A 205 17.99 4.14 -13.93
N ASN A 206 18.57 2.94 -14.03
CA ASN A 206 19.48 2.56 -15.11
C ASN A 206 18.76 2.15 -16.42
N ARG A 207 17.49 2.54 -16.59
CA ARG A 207 16.65 2.34 -17.78
C ARG A 207 16.36 0.88 -18.08
N VAL A 208 16.19 0.08 -17.03
CA VAL A 208 15.81 -1.32 -17.13
C VAL A 208 14.41 -1.50 -16.59
N MET A 209 13.51 -2.02 -17.44
CA MET A 209 12.17 -2.45 -17.06
C MET A 209 12.12 -3.97 -16.96
N SER A 210 11.54 -4.45 -15.87
CA SER A 210 11.24 -5.86 -15.61
C SER A 210 9.79 -6.01 -15.16
N HIS A 211 9.36 -7.25 -14.95
CA HIS A 211 8.09 -7.55 -14.33
C HIS A 211 8.22 -8.72 -13.36
N TYR A 212 7.23 -8.84 -12.47
CA TYR A 212 6.98 -10.00 -11.64
C TYR A 212 5.47 -10.26 -11.66
N ALA A 213 5.06 -11.42 -12.16
CA ALA A 213 3.66 -11.84 -12.15
C ALA A 213 3.43 -12.72 -10.92
N LEU A 214 2.30 -12.53 -10.25
CA LEU A 214 1.93 -13.31 -9.07
C LEU A 214 0.51 -13.83 -9.20
N ASN A 215 0.34 -15.12 -8.97
CA ASN A 215 -0.96 -15.73 -8.81
C ASN A 215 -1.38 -15.67 -7.35
N LEU A 216 -2.65 -15.39 -7.10
CA LEU A 216 -3.22 -15.41 -5.76
C LEU A 216 -3.39 -16.86 -5.29
N LEU A 217 -2.79 -17.19 -4.15
CA LEU A 217 -3.06 -18.44 -3.47
C LEU A 217 -4.24 -18.23 -2.52
N ALA A 218 -5.18 -19.17 -2.47
CA ALA A 218 -6.34 -19.08 -1.57
C ALA A 218 -5.93 -18.90 -0.10
N VAL A 219 -4.89 -19.61 0.34
CA VAL A 219 -4.31 -19.47 1.68
C VAL A 219 -3.79 -18.05 1.95
N GLU A 220 -3.20 -17.39 0.95
CA GLU A 220 -2.70 -16.02 1.08
C GLU A 220 -3.83 -15.01 1.18
N VAL A 221 -4.91 -15.21 0.40
CA VAL A 221 -6.13 -14.40 0.48
C VAL A 221 -6.74 -14.48 1.89
N GLU A 222 -6.93 -15.69 2.40
CA GLU A 222 -7.47 -15.91 3.76
C GLU A 222 -6.58 -15.30 4.84
N GLU A 223 -5.27 -15.44 4.70
CA GLU A 223 -4.29 -14.90 5.63
C GLU A 223 -4.32 -13.37 5.66
N ILE A 224 -4.32 -12.70 4.48
CA ILE A 224 -4.40 -11.24 4.39
C ILE A 224 -5.67 -10.73 5.07
N ILE A 225 -6.83 -11.32 4.77
CA ILE A 225 -8.11 -10.91 5.35
C ILE A 225 -8.12 -11.13 6.86
N SER A 226 -7.66 -12.30 7.33
CA SER A 226 -7.63 -12.66 8.75
C SER A 226 -6.70 -11.76 9.56
N VAL A 227 -5.44 -11.59 9.13
CA VAL A 227 -4.43 -10.79 9.83
C VAL A 227 -4.81 -9.32 9.84
N SER A 228 -5.21 -8.76 8.69
CA SER A 228 -5.64 -7.36 8.62
C SER A 228 -6.91 -7.09 9.42
N GLY A 229 -7.86 -8.03 9.43
CA GLY A 229 -9.08 -7.93 10.23
C GLY A 229 -8.81 -7.97 11.74
N LYS A 230 -7.89 -8.85 12.19
CA LYS A 230 -7.42 -8.87 13.59
C LYS A 230 -6.75 -7.56 13.97
N PHE A 231 -5.89 -7.04 13.11
CA PHE A 231 -5.23 -5.75 13.34
C PHE A 231 -6.24 -4.59 13.41
N ASN A 232 -7.26 -4.59 12.55
CA ASN A 232 -8.33 -3.59 12.62
C ASN A 232 -9.11 -3.65 13.95
N LYS A 233 -9.36 -4.85 14.50
CA LYS A 233 -9.97 -4.97 15.83
C LYS A 233 -9.11 -4.32 16.92
N LEU A 234 -7.77 -4.43 16.82
CA LEU A 234 -6.87 -3.73 17.73
C LEU A 234 -7.04 -2.21 17.60
N ILE A 235 -7.05 -1.67 16.36
CA ILE A 235 -7.28 -0.23 16.13
C ILE A 235 -8.60 0.23 16.76
N LEU A 236 -9.69 -0.52 16.55
CA LEU A 236 -11.00 -0.19 17.13
C LEU A 236 -10.94 -0.18 18.67
N ASN A 237 -10.31 -1.17 19.28
CA ASN A 237 -10.12 -1.23 20.73
C ASN A 237 -9.25 -0.07 21.25
N GLY A 238 -8.17 0.27 20.54
CA GLY A 238 -7.32 1.42 20.88
C GLY A 238 -8.09 2.74 20.86
N ASN A 239 -8.96 2.93 19.85
CA ASN A 239 -9.85 4.09 19.79
C ASN A 239 -10.85 4.13 20.96
N LEU A 240 -11.42 2.98 21.35
CA LEU A 240 -12.30 2.89 22.51
C LEU A 240 -11.57 3.24 23.82
N ILE A 241 -10.35 2.72 24.02
CA ILE A 241 -9.51 3.05 25.19
C ILE A 241 -9.28 4.56 25.28
N MET A 242 -8.94 5.21 24.15
CA MET A 242 -8.78 6.67 24.13
C MET A 242 -10.08 7.39 24.46
N GLU A 243 -11.20 7.00 23.83
CA GLU A 243 -12.49 7.63 24.05
C GLU A 243 -12.95 7.52 25.52
N GLU A 244 -12.83 6.34 26.12
CA GLU A 244 -13.15 6.10 27.53
C GLU A 244 -12.21 6.84 28.47
N GLY A 245 -10.91 6.83 28.18
CA GLY A 245 -9.91 7.56 28.95
C GLY A 245 -10.19 9.06 29.00
N TYR A 246 -10.54 9.66 27.86
CA TYR A 246 -10.93 11.08 27.79
C TYR A 246 -12.24 11.35 28.53
N LYS A 247 -13.24 10.46 28.43
CA LYS A 247 -14.49 10.57 29.20
C LYS A 247 -14.25 10.51 30.71
N MET A 248 -13.31 9.67 31.15
CA MET A 248 -12.92 9.51 32.55
C MET A 248 -11.92 10.57 33.03
N ARG A 249 -11.48 11.49 32.16
CA ARG A 249 -10.47 12.52 32.44
C ARG A 249 -9.14 11.92 32.92
N LEU A 250 -8.77 10.76 32.39
CA LEU A 250 -7.44 10.18 32.59
C LEU A 250 -6.36 11.09 32.00
N THR A 251 -5.15 11.01 32.52
CA THR A 251 -4.00 11.69 31.94
C THR A 251 -3.57 11.01 30.63
N GLU A 252 -2.81 11.69 29.78
CA GLU A 252 -2.26 11.06 28.58
C GLU A 252 -1.36 9.86 28.92
N GLU A 253 -0.62 9.92 30.03
CA GLU A 253 0.21 8.82 30.53
C GLU A 253 -0.63 7.59 30.91
N ASP A 254 -1.77 7.79 31.57
CA ASP A 254 -2.70 6.70 31.92
C ASP A 254 -3.30 6.06 30.66
N ILE A 255 -3.66 6.88 29.66
CA ILE A 255 -4.19 6.38 28.39
C ILE A 255 -3.12 5.59 27.63
N ASP A 256 -1.89 6.11 27.56
CA ASP A 256 -0.78 5.43 26.90
C ASP A 256 -0.40 4.12 27.62
N PHE A 257 -0.44 4.11 28.96
CA PHE A 257 -0.28 2.89 29.74
C PHE A 257 -1.34 1.86 29.36
N ASN A 258 -2.62 2.24 29.31
CA ASN A 258 -3.69 1.34 28.89
C ASN A 258 -3.48 0.84 27.46
N LEU A 259 -3.10 1.70 26.51
CA LEU A 259 -2.81 1.32 25.12
C LEU A 259 -1.66 0.30 25.04
N SER A 260 -0.61 0.46 25.86
CA SER A 260 0.53 -0.47 25.91
C SER A 260 0.15 -1.91 26.32
N GLN A 261 -0.99 -2.10 26.99
CA GLN A 261 -1.48 -3.44 27.34
C GLN A 261 -2.20 -4.14 26.18
N PHE A 262 -2.52 -3.41 25.09
CA PHE A 262 -3.37 -3.88 23.99
C PHE A 262 -2.78 -3.73 22.59
N HIS A 263 -1.69 -2.97 22.43
CA HIS A 263 -1.00 -2.85 21.15
C HIS A 263 -0.47 -4.21 20.64
N PRO A 264 -0.16 -4.36 19.34
CA PRO A 264 0.38 -5.61 18.81
C PRO A 264 1.65 -6.03 19.58
N ALA A 265 1.66 -7.24 20.13
CA ALA A 265 2.86 -7.75 20.79
C ALA A 265 3.99 -7.93 19.77
N PRO A 266 5.24 -7.57 20.11
CA PRO A 266 6.39 -8.05 19.34
C PRO A 266 6.36 -9.59 19.38
N THR A 267 6.50 -10.25 18.25
CA THR A 267 6.52 -11.71 18.20
C THR A 267 7.66 -12.26 19.08
N ASP A 268 7.48 -13.44 19.68
CA ASP A 268 8.58 -14.11 20.41
C ASP A 268 9.73 -14.52 19.48
N VAL A 269 9.44 -14.65 18.19
CA VAL A 269 10.43 -14.88 17.13
C VAL A 269 11.20 -13.58 16.88
N GLU A 270 12.53 -13.68 16.84
CA GLU A 270 13.39 -12.58 16.41
C GLU A 270 13.09 -12.24 14.95
N SER A 271 12.49 -11.06 14.74
CA SER A 271 12.09 -10.57 13.43
C SER A 271 12.48 -9.10 13.27
N LEU A 272 12.56 -8.64 12.02
CA LEU A 272 12.77 -7.22 11.74
C LEU A 272 11.62 -6.36 12.31
N GLY A 273 10.38 -6.86 12.28
CA GLY A 273 9.23 -6.18 12.87
C GLY A 273 9.34 -6.02 14.37
N LYS A 274 9.87 -7.01 15.09
CA LYS A 274 10.20 -6.91 16.52
C LYS A 274 11.25 -5.83 16.79
N LEU A 275 12.39 -5.88 16.10
CA LEU A 275 13.45 -4.89 16.25
C LEU A 275 12.94 -3.46 15.99
N LEU A 276 12.15 -3.27 14.93
CA LEU A 276 11.55 -1.97 14.60
C LEU A 276 10.52 -1.52 15.65
N SER A 277 9.77 -2.45 16.23
CA SER A 277 8.83 -2.18 17.34
C SER A 277 9.55 -1.70 18.58
N GLU A 278 10.60 -2.40 19.02
CA GLU A 278 11.40 -2.02 20.19
C GLU A 278 12.06 -0.65 19.97
N ARG A 279 12.62 -0.41 18.78
CA ARG A 279 13.18 0.90 18.41
C ARG A 279 12.13 2.01 18.39
N PHE A 280 10.91 1.73 17.93
CA PHE A 280 9.82 2.69 17.98
C PHE A 280 9.46 3.06 19.43
N LEU A 281 9.19 2.07 20.27
CA LEU A 281 8.83 2.29 21.67
C LEU A 281 9.92 3.03 22.45
N SER A 282 11.20 2.69 22.23
CA SER A 282 12.33 3.39 22.85
C SER A 282 12.43 4.85 22.43
N ARG A 283 12.16 5.17 21.15
CA ARG A 283 12.14 6.55 20.65
C ARG A 283 11.01 7.36 21.28
N GLU A 284 9.80 6.81 21.34
CA GLU A 284 8.65 7.51 21.94
C GLU A 284 8.85 7.72 23.45
N HIS A 285 9.39 6.73 24.17
CA HIS A 285 9.78 6.91 25.57
C HIS A 285 10.80 8.05 25.75
N THR A 286 11.85 8.08 24.90
CA THR A 286 12.86 9.15 24.95
C THR A 286 12.26 10.52 24.69
N LYS A 287 11.33 10.65 23.72
CA LYS A 287 10.65 11.92 23.43
C LYS A 287 9.82 12.40 24.62
N ALA A 288 9.07 11.51 25.26
CA ALA A 288 8.24 11.85 26.42
C ALA A 288 9.06 12.30 27.64
N HIS A 289 10.30 11.84 27.77
CA HIS A 289 11.17 12.11 28.93
C HIS A 289 12.36 13.04 28.60
N SER A 290 12.42 13.60 27.39
CA SER A 290 13.51 14.51 27.00
C SER A 290 13.35 15.86 27.69
N THR A 291 14.36 16.25 28.46
CA THR A 291 14.45 17.56 29.13
C THR A 291 15.12 18.62 28.26
N ILE A 292 15.64 18.25 27.09
CA ILE A 292 16.28 19.17 26.14
C ILE A 292 15.33 19.37 24.95
N PRO A 293 14.85 20.61 24.69
CA PRO A 293 14.07 20.91 23.50
C PRO A 293 14.96 20.81 22.26
N GLY A 294 14.59 19.95 21.31
CA GLY A 294 15.15 19.96 19.95
C GLY A 294 16.46 19.20 19.79
N VAL A 295 16.36 17.89 19.62
CA VAL A 295 17.21 17.17 18.65
C VAL A 295 16.27 16.31 17.83
N ASP A 296 15.67 16.90 16.79
CA ASP A 296 15.00 16.14 15.75
C ASP A 296 16.02 15.17 15.14
N ASP A 297 15.94 13.90 15.54
CA ASP A 297 16.00 12.66 14.74
C ASP A 297 16.96 12.55 13.53
N ILE A 298 18.04 13.34 13.46
CA ILE A 298 19.03 13.27 12.37
C ILE A 298 20.01 12.10 12.59
N LEU A 299 20.19 11.61 13.82
CA LEU A 299 21.28 10.68 14.12
C LEU A 299 20.94 9.19 13.98
N MET A 300 19.67 8.78 14.02
CA MET A 300 19.30 7.35 14.06
C MET A 300 18.83 6.77 12.71
N ARG A 301 18.75 7.59 11.65
CA ARG A 301 18.34 7.15 10.29
C ARG A 301 19.49 6.69 9.40
N ARG A 302 20.73 6.65 9.92
CA ARG A 302 21.90 6.10 9.23
C ARG A 302 22.30 4.78 9.89
N ILE A 303 21.61 3.69 9.55
CA ILE A 303 22.11 2.30 9.40
C ILE A 303 21.04 1.56 8.61
#